data_AF-A0A9D2MEG5-F1
#
_entry.id   AF-A0A9D2MEG5-F1
#
_cell.length_a   1.000
_cell.length_b   1.000
_cell.length_c   1.000
_cell.angle_alpha   90.00
_cell.angle_beta   90.00
_cell.angle_gamma   90.00
#
_symmetry.space_group_name_H-M   'P 1'
#
loop_
_entity.id
_entity.type
_entity.pdbx_description
1 polymer ?
#
loop_
_entity_poly.entity_id
_entity_poly.type
_entity_poly.pdbx_seq_one_letter_code
_entity_poly.pdbx_strand_id
1 'polypeptide(L)'
;THAEESLIFLSYGCEVDEFQHIMYQHPNLTPDQRNDVWLRLEKKYRPWIDFDGLPFYGRGAGWQRQLHIYECPFYYIDYCLSTMAALQFFLLSEADHADAWQRYLKLCRRGGTASYTELCATAGLRTPFEPGSVKAIAQPVAEWIRRHQV
;
A
#
# COMPACT_ATOMS: atom_id res chain seq x y z
N THR A 1 -4.91 -4.13 -15.06
CA THR A 1 -6.26 -3.54 -14.79
C THR A 1 -6.23 -2.75 -13.49
N HIS A 2 -7.27 -1.97 -13.13
CA HIS A 2 -7.26 -1.17 -11.89
C HIS A 2 -7.04 -1.99 -10.59
N ALA A 3 -7.63 -3.19 -10.51
CA ALA A 3 -7.44 -4.10 -9.37
C ALA A 3 -6.00 -4.63 -9.26
N GLU A 4 -5.37 -4.91 -10.39
CA GLU A 4 -3.97 -5.34 -10.46
C GLU A 4 -3.02 -4.21 -10.04
N GLU A 5 -3.25 -2.99 -10.53
CA GLU A 5 -2.49 -1.80 -10.10
C GLU A 5 -2.60 -1.57 -8.60
N SER A 6 -3.78 -1.80 -8.01
CA SER A 6 -4.00 -1.68 -6.56
C SER A 6 -3.20 -2.71 -5.75
N LEU A 7 -3.04 -3.94 -6.24
CA LEU A 7 -2.18 -4.95 -5.61
C LEU A 7 -0.70 -4.60 -5.75
N ILE A 8 -0.27 -4.21 -6.96
CA ILE A 8 1.12 -3.83 -7.24
C ILE A 8 1.53 -2.61 -6.39
N PHE A 9 0.61 -1.66 -6.21
CA PHE A 9 0.83 -0.47 -5.38
C PHE A 9 1.27 -0.80 -3.95
N LEU A 10 0.79 -1.89 -3.34
CA LEU A 10 1.14 -2.25 -1.97
C LEU A 10 2.64 -2.41 -1.76
N SER A 11 3.38 -2.96 -2.74
CA SER A 11 4.84 -3.11 -2.58
C SER A 11 5.55 -1.75 -2.62
N TYR A 12 5.12 -0.85 -3.50
CA TYR A 12 5.63 0.51 -3.57
C TYR A 12 5.31 1.31 -2.31
N GLY A 13 4.11 1.15 -1.75
CA GLY A 13 3.74 1.84 -0.53
C GLY A 13 4.57 1.42 0.68
N CYS A 14 4.83 0.12 0.84
CA CYS A 14 5.75 -0.39 1.86
C CYS A 14 7.20 0.07 1.65
N GLU A 15 7.65 0.19 0.40
CA GLU A 15 8.97 0.74 0.05
C GLU A 15 9.14 2.18 0.54
N VAL A 16 8.15 3.04 0.28
CA VAL A 16 8.15 4.45 0.73
C VAL A 16 8.16 4.54 2.25
N ASP A 17 7.39 3.70 2.94
CA ASP A 17 7.34 3.68 4.40
C ASP A 17 8.69 3.26 5.02
N GLU A 18 9.27 2.15 4.55
CA GLU A 18 10.58 1.68 5.03
C GLU A 18 11.68 2.71 4.73
N PHE A 19 11.61 3.38 3.56
CA PHE A 19 12.52 4.47 3.24
C PHE A 19 12.46 5.58 4.30
N GLN A 20 11.26 6.04 4.65
CA GLN A 20 11.09 7.08 5.66
C GLN A 20 11.59 6.64 7.03
N HIS A 21 11.28 5.41 7.47
CA HIS A 21 11.84 4.86 8.71
C HIS A 21 13.37 4.97 8.76
N ILE A 22 14.06 4.60 7.68
CA ILE A 22 15.53 4.69 7.60
C ILE A 22 15.99 6.16 7.64
N MET A 23 15.31 7.08 6.95
CA MET A 23 15.66 8.51 6.97
C MET A 23 15.62 9.10 8.39
N TYR A 24 14.60 8.74 9.16
CA TYR A 24 14.43 9.25 10.52
C TYR A 24 15.30 8.50 11.55
N GLN A 25 15.67 7.24 11.30
CA GLN A 25 16.64 6.49 12.13
C GLN A 25 18.10 6.91 11.89
N HIS A 26 18.41 7.39 10.68
CA HIS A 26 19.75 7.80 10.27
C HIS A 26 19.74 9.24 9.71
N PRO A 27 19.52 10.27 10.57
CA PRO A 27 19.33 11.65 10.12
C PRO A 27 20.56 12.25 9.40
N ASN A 28 21.75 11.67 9.62
CA ASN A 28 23.01 12.15 9.08
C ASN A 28 23.35 11.60 7.68
N LEU A 29 22.46 10.81 7.06
CA LEU A 29 22.67 10.34 5.68
C LEU A 29 22.80 11.52 4.72
N THR A 30 23.85 11.50 3.89
CA THR A 30 24.03 12.46 2.80
C THR A 30 22.96 12.24 1.71
N PRO A 31 22.66 13.25 0.87
CA PRO A 31 21.70 13.08 -0.23
C PRO A 31 21.98 11.86 -1.12
N ASP A 32 23.25 11.58 -1.44
CA ASP A 32 23.62 10.42 -2.25
C ASP A 32 23.35 9.10 -1.51
N GLN A 33 23.68 9.03 -0.21
CA GLN A 33 23.37 7.84 0.60
C GLN A 33 21.86 7.60 0.72
N ARG A 34 21.03 8.64 0.74
CA ARG A 34 19.57 8.49 0.71
C ARG A 34 19.10 7.89 -0.61
N ASN A 35 19.69 8.32 -1.72
CA ASN A 35 19.39 7.73 -3.01
C ASN A 35 19.85 6.25 -3.09
N ASP A 36 21.00 5.91 -2.53
CA ASP A 36 21.47 4.51 -2.45
C ASP A 36 20.51 3.64 -1.62
N VAL A 37 19.98 4.17 -0.52
CA VAL A 37 18.94 3.50 0.27
C VAL A 37 17.71 3.24 -0.60
N TRP A 38 17.23 4.26 -1.33
CA TRP A 38 16.09 4.10 -2.22
C TRP A 38 16.33 3.03 -3.29
N LEU A 39 17.48 3.07 -3.97
CA LEU A 39 17.82 2.09 -5.01
C LEU A 39 17.88 0.65 -4.48
N ARG A 40 18.33 0.46 -3.22
CA ARG A 40 18.29 -0.83 -2.55
C ARG A 40 16.84 -1.28 -2.28
N LEU A 41 15.96 -0.37 -1.89
CA LEU A 41 14.55 -0.67 -1.60
C LEU A 41 13.75 -0.94 -2.89
N GLU A 42 14.02 -0.22 -3.97
CA GLU A 42 13.51 -0.52 -5.33
C GLU A 42 13.77 -1.98 -5.70
N LYS A 43 15.02 -2.46 -5.52
CA LYS A 43 15.39 -3.86 -5.80
C LYS A 43 14.69 -4.86 -4.86
N LYS A 44 14.36 -4.46 -3.64
CA LYS A 44 13.67 -5.31 -2.65
C LYS A 44 12.18 -5.46 -2.97
N TYR A 45 11.50 -4.35 -3.28
CA TYR A 45 10.04 -4.30 -3.39
C TYR A 45 9.53 -4.35 -4.84
N ARG A 46 10.33 -3.92 -5.80
CA ARG A 46 10.00 -3.86 -7.23
C ARG A 46 11.17 -4.39 -8.10
N PRO A 47 11.66 -5.62 -7.86
CA PRO A 47 12.82 -6.19 -8.56
C PRO A 47 12.65 -6.35 -10.08
N TRP A 48 11.42 -6.25 -10.59
CA TRP A 48 11.11 -6.34 -12.01
C TRP A 48 11.27 -5.02 -12.77
N ILE A 49 11.52 -3.90 -12.08
CA ILE A 49 11.70 -2.61 -12.74
C ILE A 49 13.16 -2.44 -13.16
N ASP A 50 13.36 -2.15 -14.45
CA ASP A 50 14.64 -1.80 -15.01
C ASP A 50 14.76 -0.27 -15.16
N PHE A 51 15.83 0.28 -14.60
CA PHE A 51 16.15 1.71 -14.67
C PHE A 51 17.35 2.00 -15.57
N ASP A 52 17.82 1.01 -16.33
CA ASP A 52 18.95 1.20 -17.24
C ASP A 52 18.68 2.35 -18.23
N GLY A 53 19.73 3.12 -18.50
CA GLY A 53 19.64 4.30 -19.36
C GLY A 53 18.80 5.47 -18.82
N LEU A 54 18.30 5.42 -17.58
CA LEU A 54 17.49 6.50 -16.98
C LEU A 54 18.25 7.21 -15.84
N PRO A 55 19.01 8.30 -16.11
CA PRO A 55 19.91 8.90 -15.13
C PRO A 55 19.27 9.30 -13.80
N PHE A 56 18.01 9.77 -13.81
CA PHE A 56 17.29 10.16 -12.61
C PHE A 56 16.91 8.96 -11.72
N TYR A 57 16.36 7.90 -12.30
CA TYR A 57 15.95 6.72 -11.56
C TYR A 57 17.12 5.80 -11.24
N GLY A 58 18.06 5.64 -12.17
CA GLY A 58 19.25 4.80 -12.02
C GLY A 58 20.18 5.25 -10.90
N ARG A 59 20.17 6.54 -10.55
CA ARG A 59 20.90 7.06 -9.38
C ARG A 59 20.11 6.99 -8.07
N GLY A 60 18.91 6.41 -8.05
CA GLY A 60 18.07 6.29 -6.85
C GLY A 60 17.29 7.54 -6.45
N ALA A 61 17.11 8.52 -7.34
CA ALA A 61 16.39 9.77 -7.01
C ALA A 61 14.86 9.66 -7.17
N GLY A 62 14.33 8.47 -7.46
CA GLY A 62 12.91 8.23 -7.75
C GLY A 62 11.96 8.73 -6.64
N TRP A 63 12.35 8.60 -5.38
CA TRP A 63 11.56 9.06 -4.22
C TRP A 63 11.28 10.56 -4.22
N GLN A 64 12.12 11.37 -4.87
CA GLN A 64 12.00 12.83 -4.84
C GLN A 64 10.73 13.33 -5.53
N ARG A 65 10.12 12.51 -6.40
CA ARG A 65 8.84 12.82 -7.04
C ARG A 65 7.64 12.61 -6.12
N GLN A 66 7.84 11.95 -4.98
CA GLN A 66 6.77 11.57 -4.07
C GLN A 66 6.52 12.67 -3.04
N LEU A 67 5.57 13.56 -3.34
CA LEU A 67 5.26 14.75 -2.53
C LEU A 67 5.05 14.46 -1.04
N HIS A 68 4.34 13.38 -0.71
CA HIS A 68 4.06 12.98 0.67
C HIS A 68 5.32 12.80 1.54
N ILE A 69 6.46 12.39 0.97
CA ILE A 69 7.71 12.25 1.73
C ILE A 69 8.17 13.61 2.28
N TYR A 70 7.86 14.71 1.58
CA TYR A 70 8.22 16.06 1.98
C TYR A 70 7.15 16.71 2.86
N GLU A 71 5.86 16.50 2.54
CA GLU A 71 4.77 17.26 3.15
C GLU A 71 4.15 16.57 4.37
N CYS A 72 4.06 15.24 4.37
CA CYS A 72 3.36 14.46 5.39
C CYS A 72 4.13 13.17 5.72
N PRO A 73 5.21 13.27 6.52
CA PRO A 73 6.03 12.12 6.86
C PRO A 73 5.21 10.96 7.45
N PHE A 74 5.58 9.73 7.09
CA PHE A 74 4.94 8.47 7.50
C PHE A 74 3.49 8.26 7.06
N TYR A 75 2.87 9.20 6.34
CA TYR A 75 1.48 9.04 5.87
C TYR A 75 1.31 7.98 4.76
N TYR A 76 2.39 7.56 4.10
CA TYR A 76 2.26 6.74 2.90
C TYR A 76 1.77 5.30 3.20
N ILE A 77 2.06 4.79 4.41
CA ILE A 77 1.62 3.46 4.83
C ILE A 77 0.09 3.38 4.96
N ASP A 78 -0.58 4.50 5.26
CA ASP A 78 -2.04 4.59 5.35
C ASP A 78 -2.72 4.23 4.02
N TYR A 79 -2.10 4.53 2.88
CA TYR A 79 -2.60 4.07 1.58
C TYR A 79 -2.54 2.54 1.45
N CYS A 80 -1.53 1.88 2.01
CA CYS A 80 -1.49 0.42 2.03
C CYS A 80 -2.59 -0.15 2.92
N LEU A 81 -2.74 0.39 4.13
CA LEU A 81 -3.76 -0.07 5.09
C LEU A 81 -5.19 0.14 4.56
N SER A 82 -5.45 1.27 3.91
CA SER A 82 -6.74 1.56 3.28
C SER A 82 -6.97 0.74 2.01
N THR A 83 -5.94 0.50 1.19
CA THR A 83 -6.03 -0.39 0.02
C THR A 83 -6.38 -1.82 0.45
N MET A 84 -5.79 -2.32 1.54
CA MET A 84 -6.13 -3.64 2.09
C MET A 84 -7.59 -3.73 2.56
N ALA A 85 -8.17 -2.65 3.08
CA ALA A 85 -9.60 -2.59 3.40
C ALA A 85 -10.47 -2.48 2.14
N ALA A 86 -10.07 -1.67 1.16
CA ALA A 86 -10.78 -1.48 -0.10
C ALA A 86 -10.85 -2.77 -0.93
N LEU A 87 -9.76 -3.54 -0.99
CA LEU A 87 -9.71 -4.83 -1.66
C LEU A 87 -10.68 -5.85 -1.04
N GLN A 88 -10.89 -5.80 0.28
CA GLN A 88 -11.91 -6.63 0.93
C GLN A 88 -13.31 -6.16 0.56
N PHE A 89 -13.58 -4.85 0.52
CA PHE A 89 -14.86 -4.33 0.04
C PHE A 89 -15.14 -4.69 -1.41
N PHE A 90 -14.11 -4.66 -2.26
CA PHE A 90 -14.20 -5.11 -3.64
C PHE A 90 -14.69 -6.57 -3.71
N LEU A 91 -14.04 -7.48 -2.98
CA LEU A 91 -14.46 -8.89 -2.94
C LEU A 91 -15.85 -9.09 -2.32
N LEU A 92 -16.19 -8.33 -1.28
CA LEU A 92 -17.55 -8.35 -0.70
C LEU A 92 -18.59 -7.88 -1.71
N SER A 93 -18.28 -6.84 -2.49
CA SER A 93 -19.16 -6.29 -3.51
C SER A 93 -19.37 -7.26 -4.68
N GLU A 94 -18.33 -8.00 -5.07
CA GLU A 94 -18.44 -9.06 -6.08
C GLU A 94 -19.35 -10.21 -5.63
N ALA A 95 -19.43 -10.46 -4.32
CA ALA A 95 -20.26 -11.52 -3.74
C ALA A 95 -21.71 -11.06 -3.49
N ASP A 96 -21.88 -9.91 -2.83
CA ASP A 96 -23.17 -9.28 -2.55
C ASP A 96 -22.98 -7.76 -2.41
N HIS A 97 -23.28 -7.04 -3.48
CA HIS A 97 -23.15 -5.58 -3.52
C HIS A 97 -24.03 -4.87 -2.48
N ALA A 98 -25.24 -5.39 -2.21
CA ALA A 98 -26.16 -4.74 -1.29
C ALA A 98 -25.65 -4.83 0.16
N ASP A 99 -25.17 -6.00 0.57
CA ASP A 99 -24.54 -6.20 1.88
C ASP A 99 -23.25 -5.37 2.02
N ALA A 100 -22.37 -5.41 1.00
CA ALA A 100 -21.14 -4.63 0.98
C ALA A 100 -21.39 -3.12 1.17
N TRP A 101 -22.40 -2.59 0.49
CA TRP A 101 -22.79 -1.19 0.62
C TRP A 101 -23.28 -0.84 2.04
N GLN A 102 -24.09 -1.69 2.66
CA GLN A 102 -24.54 -1.45 4.04
C GLN A 102 -23.39 -1.48 5.04
N ARG A 103 -22.43 -2.39 4.87
CA ARG A 103 -21.20 -2.44 5.68
C ARG A 103 -20.37 -1.17 5.52
N TYR A 104 -20.21 -0.69 4.29
CA TYR A 104 -19.51 0.56 3.99
C TYR A 104 -20.19 1.77 4.66
N LEU A 105 -21.51 1.90 4.54
CA LEU A 105 -22.25 2.98 5.20
C LEU A 105 -22.11 2.92 6.73
N LYS A 106 -22.12 1.72 7.32
CA LYS A 106 -21.92 1.53 8.76
C LYS A 106 -20.52 2.00 9.20
N LEU A 107 -19.49 1.71 8.40
CA LEU A 107 -18.13 2.23 8.59
C LEU A 107 -18.10 3.76 8.53
N CYS A 108 -18.63 4.37 7.46
CA CYS A 108 -18.62 5.83 7.30
C CYS A 108 -19.31 6.56 8.45
N ARG A 109 -20.41 6.01 8.98
CA ARG A 109 -21.13 6.59 10.13
C ARG A 109 -20.32 6.60 11.43
N ARG A 110 -19.28 5.78 11.56
CA ARG A 110 -18.37 5.84 12.71
C ARG A 110 -17.41 7.03 12.64
N GLY A 111 -17.07 7.52 11.44
CA GLY A 111 -16.09 8.61 11.28
C GLY A 111 -14.80 8.36 12.08
N GLY A 112 -14.26 9.40 12.71
CA GLY A 112 -13.06 9.33 13.55
C GLY A 112 -13.31 8.88 15.01
N THR A 113 -14.44 8.22 15.32
CA THR A 113 -14.80 7.85 16.70
C THR A 113 -14.29 6.47 17.13
N ALA A 114 -13.50 5.79 16.30
CA ALA A 114 -12.91 4.49 16.58
C ALA A 114 -11.51 4.38 15.98
N SER A 115 -10.68 3.51 16.55
CA SER A 115 -9.40 3.14 15.98
C SER A 115 -9.56 2.40 14.64
N TYR A 116 -8.48 2.33 13.85
CA TYR A 116 -8.49 1.61 12.57
C TYR A 116 -8.97 0.16 12.69
N THR A 117 -8.55 -0.56 13.74
CA THR A 117 -8.94 -1.95 13.96
C THR A 117 -10.43 -2.09 14.28
N GLU A 118 -10.98 -1.19 15.10
CA GLU A 118 -12.42 -1.13 15.41
C GLU A 118 -13.26 -0.70 14.20
N LEU A 119 -12.75 0.20 13.37
CA LEU A 119 -13.36 0.59 12.10
C LEU A 119 -13.45 -0.59 11.13
N CYS A 120 -12.34 -1.33 10.94
CA CYS A 120 -12.35 -2.56 10.14
C CYS A 120 -13.36 -3.58 10.68
N ALA A 121 -13.35 -3.83 11.99
CA ALA A 121 -14.29 -4.75 12.64
C ALA A 121 -15.76 -4.34 12.44
N THR A 122 -16.06 -3.03 12.44
CA THR A 122 -17.41 -2.51 12.22
C THR A 122 -18.00 -2.95 10.86
N ALA A 123 -17.16 -2.99 9.83
CA ALA A 123 -17.50 -3.45 8.47
C ALA A 123 -17.28 -4.96 8.26
N GLY A 124 -16.85 -5.69 9.29
CA GLY A 124 -16.52 -7.12 9.18
C GLY A 124 -15.26 -7.38 8.35
N LEU A 125 -14.33 -6.42 8.30
CA LEU A 125 -13.06 -6.52 7.60
C LEU A 125 -11.97 -7.03 8.54
N ARG A 126 -11.00 -7.75 7.97
CA ARG A 126 -9.77 -8.15 8.65
C ARG A 126 -8.74 -7.01 8.59
N THR A 127 -7.92 -6.93 9.62
CA THR A 127 -6.77 -6.01 9.66
C THR A 127 -5.52 -6.72 9.12
N PRO A 128 -4.56 -6.01 8.50
CA PRO A 128 -3.38 -6.62 7.91
C PRO A 128 -2.27 -6.94 8.94
N PHE A 129 -2.50 -6.73 10.23
CA PHE A 129 -1.46 -6.82 11.27
C PHE A 129 -1.22 -8.24 11.80
N GLU A 130 -2.20 -9.13 11.66
CA GLU A 130 -2.08 -10.50 12.14
C GLU A 130 -1.35 -11.40 11.12
N PRO A 131 -0.56 -12.39 11.59
CA PRO A 131 0.10 -13.34 10.71
C PRO A 131 -0.89 -13.99 9.73
N GLY A 132 -0.58 -13.90 8.43
CA GLY A 132 -1.40 -14.48 7.36
C GLY A 132 -2.56 -13.60 6.88
N SER A 133 -2.91 -12.50 7.55
CA SER A 133 -4.01 -11.62 7.13
C SER A 133 -3.75 -10.99 5.77
N VAL A 134 -2.53 -10.52 5.51
CA VAL A 134 -2.17 -9.96 4.20
C VAL A 134 -2.38 -10.98 3.09
N LYS A 135 -1.93 -12.22 3.28
CA LYS A 135 -2.13 -13.31 2.31
C LYS A 135 -3.61 -13.62 2.11
N ALA A 136 -4.39 -13.69 3.19
CA ALA A 136 -5.82 -13.98 3.14
C ALA A 136 -6.63 -12.90 2.39
N ILE A 137 -6.15 -11.65 2.39
CA ILE A 137 -6.76 -10.54 1.65
C ILE A 137 -6.29 -10.52 0.20
N ALA A 138 -4.98 -10.63 -0.04
CA ALA A 138 -4.40 -10.46 -1.38
C ALA A 138 -4.66 -11.66 -2.31
N GLN A 139 -4.69 -12.88 -1.76
CA GLN A 139 -4.81 -14.10 -2.58
C GLN A 139 -6.13 -14.18 -3.36
N PRO A 140 -7.32 -13.94 -2.75
CA PRO A 140 -8.57 -13.96 -3.51
C PRO A 140 -8.64 -12.85 -4.59
N VAL A 141 -8.06 -11.67 -4.34
CA VAL A 141 -7.96 -10.61 -5.35
C VAL A 141 -7.09 -11.05 -6.52
N ALA A 142 -5.93 -11.66 -6.25
CA ALA A 142 -5.04 -12.18 -7.29
C ALA A 142 -5.70 -13.30 -8.12
N GLU A 143 -6.49 -14.16 -7.48
CA GLU A 143 -7.30 -15.18 -8.16
C GLU A 143 -8.43 -14.57 -9.00
N TRP A 144 -9.07 -13.50 -8.50
CA TRP A 144 -10.04 -12.74 -9.27
C TRP A 144 -9.38 -12.13 -10.51
N ILE A 145 -8.23 -11.47 -10.39
CA ILE A 145 -7.50 -10.87 -11.51
C ILE A 145 -7.17 -11.93 -12.56
N ARG A 146 -6.59 -13.07 -12.16
CA ARG A 146 -6.23 -14.16 -13.08
C ARG A 146 -7.43 -14.70 -13.88
N ARG A 147 -8.62 -14.72 -13.30
CA ARG A 147 -9.85 -15.18 -13.99
C ARG A 147 -10.43 -14.14 -14.95
N HIS A 148 -10.04 -12.87 -14.81
CA HIS A 148 -10.57 -11.75 -15.58
C HIS A 148 -9.48 -11.03 -16.38
N GLN A 149 -8.32 -11.65 -16.57
CA GLN A 149 -7.33 -11.21 -17.54
C GLN A 149 -7.87 -11.48 -18.95
N VAL A 150 -7.94 -10.41 -19.75
CA VAL A 150 -8.29 -10.44 -21.17
C VAL A 150 -7.03 -10.66 -21.99
#